data_AF-A0A9P1BL18-F1
#
_entry.id   AF-A0A9P1BL18-F1
#
_cell.length_a   1.000
_cell.length_b   1.000
_cell.length_c   1.000
_cell.angle_alpha   90.00
_cell.angle_beta   90.00
_cell.angle_gamma   90.00
#
_symmetry.space_group_name_H-M   'P 1'
#
loop_
_entity.id
_entity.type
_entity.pdbx_description
1 polymer ?
#
loop_
_entity_poly.entity_id
_entity_poly.type
_entity_poly.pdbx_seq_one_letter_code
_entity_poly.pdbx_strand_id
1 'polypeptide(L)'
;MARSVSLLPMALLALGAWMLSSLTQSGFVMNSATPRGSKVAMRGFKDDFYAWKETLSSEDQALLLKQAQNEFNKKFRASDEFKKSVSEDKIESFGKVLQKFFDNEREDYKKDVAMKTPDYDALQKKANQVAYDFSLKRAVIEVDRDADRRWSFATDKMKLAEDKDEVAPNSAPLEEVYLFANEGENHTNNVKQLEAMKKAMEDASAPAEAAKIKKMLEGFKIPAAGEDFSVQLPRKLIDDLKATAGGIAAQKEGKSDSELDEMWWKQAGELVAGYYKQREEVEKDVEGLKKFFRSQKDMPGKTKADIVKQIWKELPKHMDTPVAPLDEEMLVDLAKEPAVIEGEFKHSWGTAEKLYKSEAIDSFGNRYLLGVFENKADAEKAFDSWNKEYEQAGKDVKENLKNWAKQQEAELAEEQDSVDRIRKALEEARR
;
A
#
# COMPACT_ATOMS: atom_id res chain seq x y z
N MET A 1 20.48 31.61 -15.48
CA MET A 1 19.73 32.47 -14.54
C MET A 1 19.27 31.60 -13.39
N ALA A 2 19.97 31.67 -12.26
CA ALA A 2 19.60 30.95 -11.04
C ALA A 2 18.29 31.55 -10.53
N ARG A 3 17.19 30.79 -10.57
CA ARG A 3 15.95 31.20 -9.90
C ARG A 3 16.23 31.08 -8.40
N SER A 4 16.29 32.24 -7.74
CA SER A 4 16.42 32.35 -6.28
C SER A 4 15.41 31.44 -5.59
N VAL A 5 15.88 30.65 -4.62
CA VAL A 5 15.06 29.78 -3.77
C VAL A 5 13.93 30.61 -3.15
N SER A 6 12.70 30.09 -3.23
CA SER A 6 11.59 30.66 -2.48
C SER A 6 11.80 30.28 -1.02
N LEU A 7 12.32 31.19 -0.20
CA LEU A 7 12.38 31.00 1.26
C LEU A 7 11.02 31.22 1.96
N LEU A 8 10.00 31.52 1.17
CA LEU A 8 8.58 31.64 1.53
C LEU A 8 8.11 30.48 2.42
N PRO A 9 8.38 29.21 2.07
CA PRO A 9 7.84 28.11 2.83
C PRO A 9 8.72 27.79 4.04
N MET A 10 10.00 28.24 4.11
CA MET A 10 10.86 28.05 5.30
C MET A 10 10.35 28.84 6.50
N ALA A 11 9.97 30.09 6.25
CA ALA A 11 9.51 30.99 7.30
C ALA A 11 8.10 30.65 7.78
N LEU A 12 7.20 30.26 6.87
CA LEU A 12 5.86 29.78 7.20
C LEU A 12 5.89 28.44 7.95
N LEU A 13 6.89 27.59 7.68
CA LEU A 13 7.11 26.33 8.40
C LEU A 13 7.76 26.44 9.74
N ALA A 14 8.76 27.30 9.90
CA ALA A 14 9.26 27.63 11.23
C ALA A 14 8.13 28.24 12.08
N LEU A 15 7.22 29.02 11.49
CA LEU A 15 5.99 29.52 12.12
C LEU A 15 5.08 28.38 12.57
N GLY A 16 4.69 27.50 11.64
CA GLY A 16 3.71 26.47 11.93
C GLY A 16 4.24 25.36 12.84
N ALA A 17 5.51 24.97 12.69
CA ALA A 17 6.13 23.98 13.55
C ALA A 17 6.34 24.45 14.99
N TRP A 18 6.60 25.75 15.18
CA TRP A 18 6.77 26.29 16.52
C TRP A 18 5.43 26.59 17.22
N MET A 19 4.42 27.02 16.46
CA MET A 19 3.03 27.09 16.95
C MET A 19 2.42 25.71 17.27
N LEU A 20 3.03 24.60 16.83
CA LEU A 20 2.65 23.23 17.21
C LEU A 20 3.30 22.76 18.52
N SER A 21 4.31 23.47 19.03
CA SER A 21 4.95 23.14 20.31
C SER A 21 4.10 23.54 21.53
N SER A 22 3.20 24.52 21.36
CA SER A 22 2.17 24.90 22.35
C SER A 22 1.03 23.88 22.47
N LEU A 23 0.91 22.92 21.54
CA LEU A 23 -0.12 21.86 21.54
C LEU A 23 0.27 20.60 22.32
N THR A 24 1.40 20.60 23.04
CA THR A 24 1.88 19.43 23.81
C THR A 24 1.08 19.12 25.09
N GLN A 25 -0.12 19.71 25.26
CA GLN A 25 -0.97 19.48 26.44
C GLN A 25 -2.22 18.59 26.23
N SER A 26 -2.42 17.93 25.09
CA SER A 26 -3.65 17.13 24.90
C SER A 26 -3.48 15.77 24.19
N GLY A 27 -3.33 14.72 25.01
CA GLY A 27 -4.09 13.44 24.95
C GLY A 27 -4.05 12.57 23.69
N PHE A 28 -3.19 11.53 23.71
CA PHE A 28 -3.10 10.40 22.78
C PHE A 28 -4.02 9.24 23.19
N VAL A 29 -4.91 8.74 22.30
CA VAL A 29 -5.35 7.32 22.26
C VAL A 29 -5.79 6.93 20.84
N MET A 30 -5.08 6.00 20.19
CA MET A 30 -5.63 5.13 19.14
C MET A 30 -5.58 3.69 19.63
N ASN A 31 -6.73 3.00 19.61
CA ASN A 31 -6.84 1.58 19.93
C ASN A 31 -6.65 0.76 18.64
N SER A 32 -5.69 -0.16 18.65
CA SER A 32 -5.48 -1.16 17.60
C SER A 32 -6.38 -2.38 17.81
N ALA A 33 -6.97 -2.87 16.72
CA ALA A 33 -7.79 -4.07 16.69
C ALA A 33 -6.93 -5.34 16.79
N THR A 34 -7.33 -6.29 17.65
CA THR A 34 -6.77 -7.65 17.71
C THR A 34 -7.39 -8.59 16.66
N PRO A 35 -6.60 -9.50 16.04
CA PRO A 35 -7.08 -10.45 15.03
C PRO A 35 -7.71 -11.74 15.61
N ARG A 36 -8.62 -12.34 14.83
CA ARG A 36 -9.39 -13.58 15.06
C ARG A 36 -8.53 -14.86 15.03
N GLY A 37 -8.97 -15.87 15.79
CA GLY A 37 -9.07 -17.25 15.28
C GLY A 37 -8.22 -18.34 15.93
N SER A 38 -8.63 -18.88 17.09
CA SER A 38 -8.23 -20.22 17.56
C SER A 38 -9.46 -21.10 17.70
N LYS A 39 -9.49 -22.30 17.10
CA LYS A 39 -10.63 -23.24 17.07
C LYS A 39 -11.26 -23.44 18.46
N VAL A 40 -12.52 -23.06 18.62
CA VAL A 40 -13.27 -23.04 19.89
C VAL A 40 -13.46 -24.45 20.46
N ALA A 41 -13.64 -25.47 19.59
CA ALA A 41 -13.85 -26.86 20.00
C ALA A 41 -12.69 -27.48 20.80
N MET A 42 -11.44 -27.22 20.42
CA MET A 42 -10.25 -27.75 21.13
C MET A 42 -10.04 -27.10 22.50
N ARG A 43 -10.52 -25.87 22.71
CA ARG A 43 -10.53 -25.23 24.04
C ARG A 43 -11.58 -25.88 24.95
N GLY A 44 -12.81 -26.10 24.45
CA GLY A 44 -13.88 -26.71 25.22
C GLY A 44 -13.60 -28.15 25.68
N PHE A 45 -13.04 -28.99 24.80
CA PHE A 45 -12.66 -30.36 25.17
C PHE A 45 -11.57 -30.38 26.24
N LYS A 46 -10.58 -29.49 26.14
CA LYS A 46 -9.52 -29.39 27.13
C LYS A 46 -10.11 -29.12 28.52
N ASP A 47 -11.01 -28.15 28.63
CA ASP A 47 -11.62 -27.77 29.90
C ASP A 47 -12.52 -28.89 30.46
N ASP A 48 -13.36 -29.51 29.62
CA ASP A 48 -14.22 -30.63 30.01
C ASP A 48 -13.39 -31.88 30.42
N PHE A 49 -12.25 -32.12 29.76
CA PHE A 49 -11.33 -33.21 30.11
C PHE A 49 -10.64 -32.98 31.45
N TYR A 50 -10.16 -31.75 31.72
CA TYR A 50 -9.55 -31.44 33.01
C TYR A 50 -10.57 -31.51 34.16
N ALA A 51 -11.78 -31.00 33.94
CA ALA A 51 -12.86 -31.13 34.92
C ALA A 51 -13.19 -32.61 35.22
N TRP A 52 -13.25 -33.47 34.19
CA TRP A 52 -13.41 -34.92 34.40
C TRP A 52 -12.25 -35.53 35.18
N LYS A 53 -11.01 -35.16 34.82
CA LYS A 53 -9.79 -35.66 35.47
C LYS A 53 -9.77 -35.31 36.95
N GLU A 54 -10.22 -34.13 37.34
CA GLU A 54 -10.33 -33.71 38.75
C GLU A 54 -11.31 -34.56 39.56
N THR A 55 -12.25 -35.25 38.91
CA THR A 55 -13.17 -36.15 39.61
C THR A 55 -12.57 -37.53 39.92
N LEU A 56 -11.39 -37.85 39.39
CA LEU A 56 -10.69 -39.12 39.63
C LEU A 56 -9.89 -39.05 40.93
N SER A 57 -9.85 -40.16 41.67
CA SER A 57 -8.95 -40.27 42.83
C SER A 57 -7.48 -40.26 42.37
N SER A 58 -6.55 -39.93 43.27
CA SER A 58 -5.11 -39.96 42.96
C SER A 58 -4.64 -41.36 42.54
N GLU A 59 -5.26 -42.42 43.06
CA GLU A 59 -4.98 -43.80 42.67
C GLU A 59 -5.49 -44.11 41.26
N ASP A 60 -6.70 -43.67 40.91
CA ASP A 60 -7.27 -43.83 39.56
C ASP A 60 -6.48 -43.04 38.50
N GLN A 61 -6.05 -41.82 38.85
CA GLN A 61 -5.20 -41.02 37.97
C GLN A 61 -3.84 -41.70 37.73
N ALA A 62 -3.23 -42.25 38.78
CA ALA A 62 -1.97 -42.99 38.66
C ALA A 62 -2.14 -44.27 37.84
N LEU A 63 -3.26 -44.99 38.02
CA LEU A 63 -3.59 -46.18 37.24
C LEU A 63 -3.73 -45.84 35.75
N LEU A 64 -4.54 -44.85 35.39
CA LEU A 64 -4.74 -44.43 34.00
C LEU A 64 -3.46 -43.90 33.36
N LEU A 65 -2.65 -43.16 34.11
CA LEU A 65 -1.38 -42.62 33.62
C LEU A 65 -0.36 -43.75 33.40
N LYS A 66 -0.29 -44.73 34.32
CA LYS A 66 0.55 -45.94 34.17
C LYS A 66 0.10 -46.80 32.98
N GLN A 67 -1.21 -46.89 32.74
CA GLN A 67 -1.78 -47.58 31.58
C GLN A 67 -1.46 -46.87 30.26
N ALA A 68 -1.65 -45.55 30.18
CA ALA A 68 -1.32 -44.75 29.01
C ALA A 68 0.18 -44.80 28.68
N GLN A 69 1.05 -44.69 29.70
CA GLN A 69 2.51 -44.74 29.51
C GLN A 69 3.01 -46.11 29.03
N ASN A 70 2.33 -47.19 29.39
CA ASN A 70 2.74 -48.56 29.04
C ASN A 70 1.84 -49.20 27.97
N GLU A 71 0.97 -48.44 27.30
CA GLU A 71 -0.01 -48.96 26.34
C GLU A 71 0.65 -49.72 25.18
N PHE A 72 1.84 -49.29 24.76
CA PHE A 72 2.60 -49.93 23.67
C PHE A 72 3.50 -51.08 24.14
N ASN A 73 3.56 -51.37 25.45
CA ASN A 73 4.34 -52.49 25.99
C ASN A 73 3.52 -53.78 26.00
N LYS A 74 3.84 -54.71 25.08
CA LYS A 74 3.11 -55.98 24.89
C LYS A 74 3.03 -56.84 26.16
N LYS A 75 4.06 -56.85 27.01
CA LYS A 75 4.06 -57.63 28.26
C LYS A 75 3.12 -57.02 29.31
N PHE A 76 3.03 -55.69 29.35
CA PHE A 76 2.12 -54.97 30.24
C PHE A 76 0.66 -55.14 29.82
N ARG A 77 0.35 -55.07 28.51
CA ARG A 77 -1.01 -55.33 27.99
C ARG A 77 -1.55 -56.74 28.34
N ALA A 78 -0.66 -57.72 28.45
CA ALA A 78 -1.02 -59.09 28.84
C ALA A 78 -1.13 -59.29 30.36
N SER A 79 -0.72 -58.29 31.16
CA SER A 79 -0.74 -58.37 32.63
C SER A 79 -2.14 -58.10 33.20
N ASP A 80 -2.40 -58.64 34.39
CA ASP A 80 -3.66 -58.37 35.10
C ASP A 80 -3.77 -56.93 35.61
N GLU A 81 -2.65 -56.17 35.67
CA GLU A 81 -2.69 -54.73 35.96
C GLU A 81 -3.29 -53.89 34.82
N PHE A 82 -3.15 -54.30 33.56
CA PHE A 82 -3.79 -53.61 32.44
C PHE A 82 -5.30 -53.86 32.41
N LYS A 83 -5.76 -54.99 32.97
CA LYS A 83 -7.18 -55.33 33.06
C LYS A 83 -7.92 -54.59 34.18
N LYS A 84 -7.20 -53.91 35.08
CA LYS A 84 -7.82 -53.07 36.10
C LYS A 84 -8.43 -51.85 35.43
N SER A 85 -9.71 -51.59 35.64
CA SER A 85 -10.38 -50.40 35.15
C SER A 85 -10.70 -49.47 36.31
N VAL A 86 -10.81 -48.18 36.02
CA VAL A 86 -11.55 -47.26 36.89
C VAL A 86 -13.03 -47.65 36.89
N SER A 87 -13.81 -47.14 37.84
CA SER A 87 -15.23 -47.50 37.93
C SER A 87 -16.00 -47.17 36.65
N GLU A 88 -17.03 -47.96 36.36
CA GLU A 88 -17.81 -47.88 35.12
C GLU A 88 -18.44 -46.49 34.94
N ASP A 89 -18.90 -45.86 36.03
CA ASP A 89 -19.41 -44.49 36.04
C ASP A 89 -18.38 -43.45 35.57
N LYS A 90 -17.09 -43.66 35.84
CA LYS A 90 -16.00 -42.76 35.40
C LYS A 90 -15.68 -42.94 33.93
N ILE A 91 -15.79 -44.18 33.43
CA ILE A 91 -15.64 -44.50 32.01
C ILE A 91 -16.81 -43.90 31.23
N GLU A 92 -18.04 -44.05 31.73
CA GLU A 92 -19.23 -43.52 31.09
C GLU A 92 -19.21 -41.98 31.06
N SER A 93 -18.81 -41.33 32.16
CA SER A 93 -18.68 -39.87 32.20
C SER A 93 -17.60 -39.33 31.27
N PHE A 94 -16.48 -40.05 31.08
CA PHE A 94 -15.50 -39.69 30.05
C PHE A 94 -16.04 -39.89 28.64
N GLY A 95 -16.80 -40.98 28.41
CA GLY A 95 -17.50 -41.24 27.15
C GLY A 95 -18.42 -40.09 26.76
N LYS A 96 -19.12 -39.48 27.73
CA LYS A 96 -19.95 -38.27 27.52
C LYS A 96 -19.13 -37.05 27.11
N VAL A 97 -17.92 -36.86 27.67
CA VAL A 97 -17.00 -35.79 27.26
C VAL A 97 -16.54 -35.97 25.82
N LEU A 98 -16.16 -37.20 25.43
CA LEU A 98 -15.78 -37.51 24.05
C LEU A 98 -16.96 -37.36 23.08
N GLN A 99 -18.15 -37.81 23.46
CA GLN A 99 -19.35 -37.67 22.63
C GLN A 99 -19.68 -36.20 22.38
N LYS A 100 -19.64 -35.36 23.44
CA LYS A 100 -19.81 -33.91 23.32
C LYS A 100 -18.76 -33.28 22.40
N PHE A 101 -17.51 -33.73 22.45
CA PHE A 101 -16.46 -33.27 21.54
C PHE A 101 -16.74 -33.64 20.08
N PHE A 102 -17.07 -34.91 19.81
CA PHE A 102 -17.38 -35.37 18.45
C PHE A 102 -18.65 -34.71 17.88
N ASP A 103 -19.66 -34.47 18.70
CA ASP A 103 -20.88 -33.77 18.29
C ASP A 103 -20.57 -32.30 17.95
N ASN A 104 -19.74 -31.63 18.77
CA ASN A 104 -19.30 -30.26 18.48
C ASN A 104 -18.41 -30.17 17.25
N GLU A 105 -17.44 -31.07 17.06
CA GLU A 105 -16.64 -31.11 15.83
C GLU A 105 -17.49 -31.41 14.59
N ARG A 106 -18.51 -32.27 14.72
CA ARG A 106 -19.44 -32.58 13.63
C ARG A 106 -20.27 -31.36 13.25
N GLU A 107 -20.73 -30.58 14.23
CA GLU A 107 -21.46 -29.33 13.99
C GLU A 107 -20.55 -28.23 13.41
N ASP A 108 -19.32 -28.08 13.88
CA ASP A 108 -18.34 -27.16 13.30
C ASP A 108 -17.97 -27.58 11.87
N TYR A 109 -17.82 -28.89 11.60
CA TYR A 109 -17.61 -29.42 10.25
C TYR A 109 -18.81 -29.15 9.34
N LYS A 110 -20.05 -29.33 9.81
CA LYS A 110 -21.25 -28.97 9.03
C LYS A 110 -21.31 -27.48 8.72
N LYS A 111 -20.92 -26.61 9.65
CA LYS A 111 -20.85 -25.15 9.42
C LYS A 111 -19.76 -24.79 8.43
N ASP A 112 -18.58 -25.39 8.52
CA ASP A 112 -17.49 -25.21 7.55
C ASP A 112 -17.87 -25.73 6.17
N VAL A 113 -18.59 -26.84 6.06
CA VAL A 113 -19.11 -27.37 4.80
C VAL A 113 -20.22 -26.47 4.24
N ALA A 114 -21.15 -26.00 5.07
CA ALA A 114 -22.20 -25.06 4.66
C ALA A 114 -21.63 -23.69 4.22
N MET A 115 -20.54 -23.23 4.85
CA MET A 115 -19.78 -22.05 4.41
C MET A 115 -19.01 -22.29 3.11
N LYS A 116 -18.69 -23.55 2.77
CA LYS A 116 -17.92 -23.91 1.56
C LYS A 116 -18.78 -24.29 0.36
N THR A 117 -20.04 -24.68 0.55
CA THR A 117 -20.98 -24.88 -0.57
C THR A 117 -21.42 -23.52 -1.11
N PRO A 118 -21.09 -23.16 -2.37
CA PRO A 118 -21.61 -21.95 -2.99
C PRO A 118 -23.14 -22.05 -3.07
N ASP A 119 -23.85 -20.98 -2.72
CA ASP A 119 -25.30 -20.90 -2.88
C ASP A 119 -25.65 -20.84 -4.37
N TYR A 120 -25.93 -22.00 -4.96
CA TYR A 120 -26.22 -22.14 -6.39
C TYR A 120 -27.51 -21.41 -6.81
N ASP A 121 -28.50 -21.31 -5.93
CA ASP A 121 -29.74 -20.57 -6.18
C ASP A 121 -29.51 -19.05 -6.13
N ALA A 122 -28.65 -18.56 -5.22
CA ALA A 122 -28.23 -17.17 -5.21
C ALA A 122 -27.32 -16.83 -6.41
N LEU A 123 -26.49 -17.77 -6.88
CA LEU A 123 -25.72 -17.63 -8.12
C LEU A 123 -26.64 -17.58 -9.35
N GLN A 124 -27.67 -18.42 -9.40
CA GLN A 124 -28.66 -18.41 -10.49
C GLN A 124 -29.56 -17.16 -10.44
N LYS A 125 -29.93 -16.69 -9.24
CA LYS A 125 -30.61 -15.39 -9.06
C LYS A 125 -29.71 -14.20 -9.42
N LYS A 126 -28.41 -14.23 -9.10
CA LYS A 126 -27.44 -13.20 -9.55
C LYS A 126 -27.26 -13.21 -11.06
N ALA A 127 -27.16 -14.39 -11.66
CA ALA A 127 -27.07 -14.57 -13.12
C ALA A 127 -28.32 -14.04 -13.83
N ASN A 128 -29.49 -14.10 -13.18
CA ASN A 128 -30.75 -13.56 -13.71
C ASN A 128 -31.02 -12.09 -13.31
N GLN A 129 -30.41 -11.57 -12.24
CA GLN A 129 -30.59 -10.18 -11.78
C GLN A 129 -29.71 -9.17 -12.52
N VAL A 130 -28.59 -9.61 -13.07
CA VAL A 130 -27.74 -8.77 -13.91
C VAL A 130 -27.87 -9.32 -15.31
N ALA A 131 -28.67 -8.67 -16.16
CA ALA A 131 -28.35 -8.71 -17.57
C ALA A 131 -26.87 -8.32 -17.64
N TYR A 132 -25.97 -9.28 -17.90
CA TYR A 132 -24.52 -9.07 -17.84
C TYR A 132 -24.22 -7.74 -18.52
N ASP A 133 -23.96 -6.73 -17.71
CA ASP A 133 -23.69 -5.41 -18.21
C ASP A 133 -22.23 -5.46 -18.61
N PHE A 134 -21.99 -5.75 -19.88
CA PHE A 134 -20.67 -5.71 -20.49
C PHE A 134 -20.21 -4.26 -20.64
N SER A 135 -20.53 -3.41 -19.66
CA SER A 135 -20.04 -2.05 -19.56
C SER A 135 -18.90 -2.03 -18.55
N LEU A 136 -17.83 -1.34 -18.92
CA LEU A 136 -16.72 -1.09 -18.02
C LEU A 136 -17.00 0.18 -17.24
N LYS A 137 -16.48 0.26 -16.03
CA LYS A 137 -16.46 1.51 -15.28
C LYS A 137 -15.17 2.26 -15.57
N ARG A 138 -15.33 3.53 -15.97
CA ARG A 138 -14.21 4.45 -16.22
C ARG A 138 -13.58 4.93 -14.92
N ALA A 139 -12.25 4.92 -14.87
CA ALA A 139 -11.46 5.61 -13.86
C ALA A 139 -10.33 6.39 -14.55
N VAL A 140 -10.42 7.73 -14.53
CA VAL A 140 -9.32 8.60 -14.99
C VAL A 140 -8.68 9.23 -13.78
N ILE A 141 -7.40 8.90 -13.56
CA ILE A 141 -6.62 9.32 -12.40
C ILE A 141 -5.61 10.35 -12.85
N GLU A 142 -5.66 11.55 -12.26
CA GLU A 142 -4.60 12.55 -12.42
C GLU A 142 -3.38 12.11 -11.63
N VAL A 143 -2.24 12.05 -12.30
CA VAL A 143 -0.93 11.70 -11.74
C VAL A 143 -0.08 12.95 -11.73
N ASP A 144 0.24 13.45 -10.54
CA ASP A 144 1.20 14.53 -10.36
C ASP A 144 2.63 13.96 -10.48
N ARG A 145 3.11 13.90 -11.72
CA ARG A 145 4.44 13.37 -12.05
C ARG A 145 5.55 14.22 -11.47
N ASP A 146 5.32 15.51 -11.28
CA ASP A 146 6.31 16.40 -10.71
C ASP A 146 6.49 16.14 -9.21
N ALA A 147 5.40 15.95 -8.48
CA ALA A 147 5.43 15.53 -7.08
C ALA A 147 6.07 14.14 -6.92
N ASP A 148 5.69 13.16 -7.75
CA ASP A 148 6.27 11.82 -7.72
C ASP A 148 7.79 11.81 -7.99
N ARG A 149 8.27 12.63 -8.95
CA ARG A 149 9.71 12.76 -9.24
C ARG A 149 10.45 13.28 -8.03
N ARG A 150 9.93 14.35 -7.40
CA ARG A 150 10.51 14.90 -6.16
C ARG A 150 10.51 13.88 -5.03
N TRP A 151 9.43 13.12 -4.88
CA TRP A 151 9.33 12.06 -3.88
C TRP A 151 10.37 10.96 -4.12
N SER A 152 10.54 10.53 -5.36
CA SER A 152 11.51 9.48 -5.73
C SER A 152 12.94 9.91 -5.41
N PHE A 153 13.36 11.10 -5.89
CA PHE A 153 14.70 11.62 -5.59
C PHE A 153 14.93 11.87 -4.10
N ALA A 154 13.93 12.37 -3.38
CA ALA A 154 14.03 12.56 -1.94
C ALA A 154 14.24 11.20 -1.23
N THR A 155 13.50 10.17 -1.62
CA THR A 155 13.59 8.82 -1.06
C THR A 155 14.94 8.17 -1.37
N ASP A 156 15.44 8.31 -2.60
CA ASP A 156 16.72 7.73 -3.01
C ASP A 156 17.90 8.38 -2.27
N LYS A 157 17.86 9.71 -2.08
CA LYS A 157 18.85 10.41 -1.26
C LYS A 157 18.84 9.94 0.20
N MET A 158 17.66 9.70 0.77
CA MET A 158 17.56 9.16 2.13
C MET A 158 18.18 7.77 2.23
N LYS A 159 17.83 6.85 1.32
CA LYS A 159 18.41 5.50 1.30
C LYS A 159 19.93 5.54 1.14
N LEU A 160 20.44 6.41 0.27
CA LEU A 160 21.89 6.54 0.04
C LEU A 160 22.63 7.10 1.26
N ALA A 161 21.96 7.91 2.08
CA ALA A 161 22.51 8.36 3.36
C ALA A 161 22.44 7.26 4.43
N GLU A 162 21.33 6.52 4.50
CA GLU A 162 21.19 5.33 5.36
C GLU A 162 22.28 4.29 5.07
N ASP A 163 22.57 4.03 3.79
CA ASP A 163 23.65 3.13 3.35
C ASP A 163 25.06 3.61 3.76
N LYS A 164 25.21 4.90 4.10
CA LYS A 164 26.46 5.52 4.55
C LYS A 164 26.50 5.78 6.06
N ASP A 165 25.51 5.28 6.80
CA ASP A 165 25.31 5.58 8.23
C ASP A 165 25.17 7.10 8.51
N GLU A 166 24.70 7.88 7.53
CA GLU A 166 24.45 9.31 7.63
C GLU A 166 22.95 9.59 7.83
N VAL A 167 22.63 10.62 8.63
CA VAL A 167 21.25 11.10 8.77
C VAL A 167 20.96 12.12 7.66
N ALA A 168 20.25 11.71 6.61
CA ALA A 168 19.72 12.66 5.65
C ALA A 168 18.48 13.37 6.21
N PRO A 169 18.42 14.72 6.12
CA PRO A 169 17.15 15.42 6.27
C PRO A 169 16.09 14.81 5.34
N ASN A 170 14.86 14.58 5.80
CA ASN A 170 13.84 14.06 4.90
C ASN A 170 13.18 15.23 4.14
N SER A 171 13.43 15.35 2.83
CA SER A 171 12.91 16.44 1.98
C SER A 171 11.59 16.12 1.26
N ALA A 172 10.82 15.15 1.77
CA ALA A 172 9.58 14.69 1.16
C ALA A 172 8.64 15.86 0.78
N PRO A 173 8.05 15.85 -0.44
CA PRO A 173 7.24 16.96 -0.90
C PRO A 173 5.88 17.13 -0.24
N LEU A 174 5.41 16.14 0.53
CA LEU A 174 4.05 16.07 1.04
C LEU A 174 3.76 17.17 2.07
N GLU A 175 2.79 18.04 1.75
CA GLU A 175 2.28 19.08 2.64
C GLU A 175 0.94 18.65 3.23
N GLU A 176 0.72 18.97 4.50
CA GLU A 176 -0.55 18.78 5.19
C GLU A 176 -1.06 20.13 5.68
N VAL A 177 -2.38 20.26 5.79
CA VAL A 177 -3.03 21.43 6.38
C VAL A 177 -3.00 21.27 7.89
N TYR A 178 -2.33 22.18 8.60
CA TYR A 178 -2.32 22.22 10.05
C TYR A 178 -3.25 23.33 10.54
N LEU A 179 -4.15 22.96 11.46
CA LEU A 179 -5.06 23.87 12.13
C LEU A 179 -4.44 24.35 13.44
N PHE A 180 -4.47 25.66 13.65
CA PHE A 180 -3.96 26.31 14.84
C PHE A 180 -5.10 26.91 15.64
N ALA A 181 -5.24 26.45 16.87
CA ALA A 181 -6.13 27.06 17.84
C ALA A 181 -5.69 28.50 18.10
N ASN A 182 -6.64 29.44 18.09
CA ASN A 182 -6.34 30.87 18.22
C ASN A 182 -7.15 31.55 19.34
N GLU A 183 -7.36 30.83 20.44
CA GLU A 183 -8.10 31.31 21.61
C GLU A 183 -7.22 31.45 22.85
N GLY A 184 -7.55 32.43 23.70
CA GLY A 184 -6.91 32.63 25.01
C GLY A 184 -5.39 32.72 24.92
N GLU A 185 -4.70 31.87 25.68
CA GLU A 185 -3.24 31.82 25.75
C GLU A 185 -2.60 31.42 24.40
N ASN A 186 -3.31 30.64 23.57
CA ASN A 186 -2.82 30.29 22.23
C ASN A 186 -2.72 31.51 21.32
N HIS A 187 -3.69 32.43 21.37
CA HIS A 187 -3.61 33.68 20.60
C HIS A 187 -2.41 34.52 21.02
N THR A 188 -2.21 34.71 22.33
CA THR A 188 -1.08 35.46 22.87
C THR A 188 0.26 34.83 22.47
N ASN A 189 0.35 33.51 22.54
CA ASN A 189 1.55 32.78 22.13
C ASN A 189 1.80 32.91 20.62
N ASN A 190 0.81 32.64 19.77
CA ASN A 190 0.94 32.77 18.31
C ASN A 190 1.45 34.18 17.93
N VAL A 191 0.88 35.24 18.51
CA VAL A 191 1.30 36.63 18.24
C VAL A 191 2.73 36.89 18.69
N LYS A 192 3.07 36.51 19.94
CA LYS A 192 4.43 36.66 20.49
C LYS A 192 5.45 35.91 19.62
N GLN A 193 5.11 34.73 19.14
CA GLN A 193 5.98 33.91 18.31
C GLN A 193 6.22 34.54 16.93
N LEU A 194 5.16 35.05 16.28
CA LEU A 194 5.27 35.77 15.01
C LEU A 194 6.16 37.02 15.14
N GLU A 195 6.05 37.77 16.24
CA GLU A 195 6.90 38.95 16.49
C GLU A 195 8.37 38.58 16.77
N ALA A 196 8.62 37.55 17.58
CA ALA A 196 9.98 37.07 17.84
C ALA A 196 10.68 36.63 16.54
N MET A 197 9.96 35.99 15.62
CA MET A 197 10.48 35.63 14.31
C MET A 197 10.76 36.84 13.43
N LYS A 198 9.85 37.83 13.39
CA LYS A 198 10.09 39.09 12.67
C LYS A 198 11.38 39.75 13.14
N LYS A 199 11.61 39.77 14.46
CA LYS A 199 12.81 40.35 15.07
C LYS A 199 14.08 39.54 14.77
N ALA A 200 14.03 38.21 14.88
CA ALA A 200 15.17 37.34 14.56
C ALA A 200 15.62 37.49 13.08
N MET A 201 14.69 37.77 12.17
CA MET A 201 14.98 38.06 10.77
C MET A 201 15.60 39.45 10.53
N GLU A 202 15.57 40.35 11.51
CA GLU A 202 16.26 41.66 11.46
C GLU A 202 17.72 41.57 11.90
N ASP A 203 18.04 40.64 12.82
CA ASP A 203 19.40 40.41 13.32
C ASP A 203 20.25 39.52 12.41
N ALA A 204 19.63 38.70 11.55
CA ALA A 204 20.34 37.89 10.57
C ALA A 204 20.96 38.79 9.47
N SER A 205 22.29 38.81 9.34
CA SER A 205 22.97 39.51 8.24
C SER A 205 22.43 38.99 6.90
N ALA A 206 21.63 39.79 6.21
CA ALA A 206 20.67 39.30 5.23
C ALA A 206 21.19 39.36 3.78
N PRO A 207 21.38 38.21 3.09
CA PRO A 207 21.34 38.16 1.62
C PRO A 207 19.93 38.55 1.09
N ALA A 208 19.81 38.84 -0.22
CA ALA A 208 18.61 39.35 -0.94
C ALA A 208 17.29 38.56 -0.73
N GLU A 209 17.42 37.42 -0.08
CA GLU A 209 16.49 36.34 0.16
C GLU A 209 15.78 36.49 1.52
N ALA A 210 16.43 37.07 2.53
CA ALA A 210 15.82 37.42 3.81
C ALA A 210 14.81 38.59 3.70
N ALA A 211 15.01 39.51 2.75
CA ALA A 211 14.05 40.56 2.45
C ALA A 211 12.71 40.02 1.92
N LYS A 212 12.72 38.91 1.18
CA LYS A 212 11.51 38.23 0.71
C LYS A 212 10.77 37.56 1.87
N ILE A 213 11.50 36.85 2.74
CA ILE A 213 10.95 36.25 3.96
C ILE A 213 10.30 37.31 4.84
N LYS A 214 11.01 38.42 5.09
CA LYS A 214 10.52 39.54 5.89
C LYS A 214 9.20 40.07 5.34
N LYS A 215 9.13 40.34 4.03
CA LYS A 215 7.90 40.83 3.36
C LYS A 215 6.71 39.87 3.51
N MET A 216 6.94 38.58 3.66
CA MET A 216 5.88 37.59 3.85
C MET A 216 5.47 37.39 5.29
N LEU A 217 6.42 37.40 6.23
CA LEU A 217 6.11 37.46 7.65
C LEU A 217 5.33 38.72 8.00
N GLU A 218 5.62 39.83 7.33
CA GLU A 218 4.85 41.08 7.38
C GLU A 218 3.44 40.93 6.79
N GLY A 219 3.29 40.12 5.73
CA GLY A 219 2.01 39.81 5.09
C GLY A 219 1.16 38.77 5.84
N PHE A 220 1.79 37.90 6.64
CA PHE A 220 1.11 36.91 7.46
C PHE A 220 0.56 37.58 8.72
N LYS A 221 -0.75 37.56 8.87
CA LYS A 221 -1.46 38.08 10.05
C LYS A 221 -2.20 36.93 10.70
N ILE A 222 -1.97 36.75 11.99
CA ILE A 222 -2.81 35.87 12.81
C ILE A 222 -4.21 36.51 12.86
N PRO A 223 -5.28 35.77 12.59
CA PRO A 223 -6.64 36.28 12.71
C PRO A 223 -6.98 36.76 14.12
N ALA A 224 -8.14 37.41 14.26
CA ALA A 224 -8.59 37.88 15.57
C ALA A 224 -8.72 36.69 16.55
N ALA A 225 -8.53 36.95 17.85
CA ALA A 225 -8.71 35.93 18.87
C ALA A 225 -10.11 35.30 18.76
N GLY A 226 -10.17 33.96 18.74
CA GLY A 226 -11.41 33.20 18.47
C GLY A 226 -11.55 32.70 17.02
N GLU A 227 -10.71 33.17 16.10
CA GLU A 227 -10.70 32.69 14.72
C GLU A 227 -9.50 31.76 14.49
N ASP A 228 -9.77 30.45 14.46
CA ASP A 228 -8.79 29.44 14.06
C ASP A 228 -8.26 29.72 12.65
N PHE A 229 -7.00 29.35 12.43
CA PHE A 229 -6.38 29.50 11.12
C PHE A 229 -5.64 28.23 10.71
N SER A 230 -5.43 28.08 9.41
CA SER A 230 -4.73 26.93 8.87
C SER A 230 -3.53 27.34 8.03
N VAL A 231 -2.49 26.51 8.08
CA VAL A 231 -1.28 26.70 7.28
C VAL A 231 -0.92 25.37 6.62
N GLN A 232 -0.59 25.40 5.33
CA GLN A 232 -0.05 24.24 4.62
C GLN A 232 1.45 24.12 4.88
N LEU A 233 1.84 22.95 5.40
CA LEU A 233 3.17 22.72 5.93
C LEU A 233 3.64 21.31 5.54
N PRO A 234 4.87 21.16 5.02
CA PRO A 234 5.55 19.88 4.90
C PRO A 234 5.44 18.99 6.14
N ARG A 235 4.67 17.91 6.01
CA ARG A 235 4.31 17.00 7.10
C ARG A 235 5.54 16.50 7.86
N LYS A 236 6.54 16.04 7.11
CA LYS A 236 7.71 15.41 7.72
C LYS A 236 8.58 16.38 8.50
N LEU A 237 8.76 17.60 7.98
CA LEU A 237 9.47 18.65 8.71
C LEU A 237 8.74 18.98 10.02
N ILE A 238 7.41 18.99 10.01
CA ILE A 238 6.62 19.14 11.24
C ILE A 238 6.86 17.99 12.21
N ASP A 239 6.83 16.74 11.74
CA ASP A 239 7.06 15.57 12.59
C ASP A 239 8.46 15.61 13.25
N ASP A 240 9.49 16.02 12.49
CA ASP A 240 10.86 16.15 13.00
C ASP A 240 11.00 17.31 14.00
N LEU A 241 10.29 18.42 13.77
CA LEU A 241 10.25 19.54 14.71
C LEU A 241 9.50 19.19 16.00
N LYS A 242 8.41 18.41 15.92
CA LYS A 242 7.73 17.86 17.11
C LYS A 242 8.63 16.91 17.90
N ALA A 243 9.35 16.03 17.21
CA ALA A 243 10.30 15.11 17.86
C ALA A 243 11.42 15.89 18.58
N THR A 244 11.91 16.95 17.95
CA THR A 244 12.91 17.86 18.53
C THR A 244 12.38 18.57 19.77
N ALA A 245 11.15 19.09 19.72
CA ALA A 245 10.51 19.76 20.86
C ALA A 245 10.36 18.79 22.04
N GLY A 246 9.90 17.56 21.77
CA GLY A 246 9.82 16.50 22.78
C GLY A 246 11.18 16.13 23.37
N GLY A 247 12.22 16.04 22.54
CA GLY A 247 13.60 15.77 22.98
C GLY A 247 14.18 16.85 23.87
N ILE A 248 13.90 18.12 23.58
CA ILE A 248 14.33 19.26 24.42
C ILE A 248 13.54 19.31 25.72
N ALA A 249 12.23 19.09 25.67
CA ALA A 249 11.38 19.04 26.86
C ALA A 249 11.81 17.92 27.83
N ALA A 250 12.32 16.80 27.32
CA ALA A 250 12.88 15.72 28.14
C ALA A 250 14.19 16.12 28.86
N GLN A 251 14.89 17.16 28.37
CA GLN A 251 16.12 17.69 28.98
C GLN A 251 15.88 18.88 29.92
N LYS A 252 14.62 19.13 30.31
CA LYS A 252 14.26 20.29 31.15
C LYS A 252 14.88 20.28 32.54
N GLU A 253 15.24 19.11 33.06
CA GLU A 253 15.76 19.01 34.43
C GLU A 253 17.13 19.67 34.54
N GLY A 254 17.23 20.70 35.40
CA GLY A 254 18.46 21.45 35.62
C GLY A 254 18.78 22.53 34.57
N LYS A 255 17.87 22.82 33.63
CA LYS A 255 18.02 23.90 32.64
C LYS A 255 16.99 25.01 32.87
N SER A 256 17.39 26.25 32.62
CA SER A 256 16.47 27.40 32.61
C SER A 256 15.64 27.44 31.32
N ASP A 257 14.48 28.12 31.38
CA ASP A 257 13.61 28.31 30.20
C ASP A 257 14.36 29.00 29.04
N SER A 258 15.27 29.93 29.35
CA SER A 258 16.09 30.61 28.34
C SER A 258 17.06 29.66 27.63
N GLU A 259 17.64 28.69 28.35
CA GLU A 259 18.53 27.69 27.76
C GLU A 259 17.76 26.70 26.89
N LEU A 260 16.54 26.33 27.31
CA LEU A 260 15.65 25.48 26.52
C LEU A 260 15.19 26.18 25.22
N ASP A 261 14.86 27.47 25.30
CA ASP A 261 14.51 28.28 24.13
C ASP A 261 15.69 28.41 23.15
N GLU A 262 16.91 28.67 23.64
CA GLU A 262 18.10 28.77 22.78
C GLU A 262 18.40 27.44 22.08
N MET A 263 18.32 26.32 22.82
CA MET A 263 18.46 24.99 22.25
C MET A 263 17.43 24.71 21.16
N TRP A 264 16.17 25.09 21.39
CA TRP A 264 15.11 24.91 20.43
C TRP A 264 15.38 25.69 19.14
N TRP A 265 15.69 26.99 19.27
CA TRP A 265 15.93 27.84 18.10
C TRP A 265 17.10 27.34 17.26
N LYS A 266 18.16 26.86 17.91
CA LYS A 266 19.31 26.28 17.21
C LYS A 266 18.93 25.01 16.45
N GLN A 267 18.34 24.01 17.13
CA GLN A 267 18.03 22.71 16.52
C GLN A 267 16.93 22.81 15.46
N ALA A 268 15.88 23.59 15.72
CA ALA A 268 14.83 23.85 14.74
C ALA A 268 15.39 24.59 13.50
N GLY A 269 16.27 25.56 13.71
CA GLY A 269 16.94 26.28 12.62
C GLY A 269 17.78 25.38 11.74
N GLU A 270 18.59 24.49 12.34
CA GLU A 270 19.40 23.50 11.64
C GLU A 270 18.53 22.51 10.82
N LEU A 271 17.43 22.02 11.40
CA LEU A 271 16.49 21.12 10.72
C LEU A 271 15.83 21.77 9.51
N VAL A 272 15.31 23.00 9.68
CA VAL A 272 14.68 23.75 8.59
C VAL A 272 15.70 24.02 7.48
N ALA A 273 16.91 24.49 7.83
CA ALA A 273 17.96 24.75 6.85
C ALA A 273 18.35 23.48 6.06
N GLY A 274 18.52 22.35 6.76
CA GLY A 274 18.83 21.06 6.16
C GLY A 274 17.74 20.57 5.19
N TYR A 275 16.48 20.62 5.61
CA TYR A 275 15.33 20.25 4.81
C TYR A 275 15.29 21.00 3.46
N TYR A 276 15.52 22.32 3.49
CA TYR A 276 15.44 23.13 2.28
C TYR A 276 16.65 23.03 1.37
N LYS A 277 17.85 22.90 1.95
CA LYS A 277 19.04 22.59 1.17
C LYS A 277 18.82 21.32 0.34
N GLN A 278 18.25 20.30 0.96
CA GLN A 278 17.97 19.05 0.27
C GLN A 278 16.82 19.15 -0.73
N ARG A 279 15.76 19.93 -0.44
CA ARG A 279 14.73 20.27 -1.44
C ARG A 279 15.34 20.92 -2.68
N GLU A 280 16.31 21.82 -2.52
CA GLU A 280 16.98 22.48 -3.65
C GLU A 280 17.79 21.48 -4.49
N GLU A 281 18.49 20.56 -3.84
CA GLU A 281 19.18 19.47 -4.54
C GLU A 281 18.20 18.56 -5.29
N VAL A 282 17.10 18.15 -4.65
CA VAL A 282 16.04 17.37 -5.29
C VAL A 282 15.48 18.13 -6.50
N GLU A 283 15.27 19.44 -6.40
CA GLU A 283 14.79 20.24 -7.54
C GLU A 283 15.82 20.27 -8.68
N LYS A 284 17.11 20.39 -8.36
CA LYS A 284 18.19 20.31 -9.35
C LYS A 284 18.22 18.95 -10.04
N ASP A 285 18.03 17.86 -9.29
CA ASP A 285 18.00 16.50 -9.81
C ASP A 285 16.77 16.27 -10.72
N VAL A 286 15.60 16.78 -10.32
CA VAL A 286 14.37 16.75 -11.12
C VAL A 286 14.54 17.52 -12.42
N GLU A 287 15.07 18.75 -12.37
CA GLU A 287 15.31 19.57 -13.57
C GLU A 287 16.42 18.97 -14.44
N GLY A 288 17.43 18.34 -13.84
CA GLY A 288 18.45 17.57 -14.53
C GLY A 288 17.86 16.39 -15.31
N LEU A 289 16.96 15.63 -14.68
CA LEU A 289 16.24 14.52 -15.31
C LEU A 289 15.37 15.02 -16.47
N LYS A 290 14.56 16.06 -16.25
CA LYS A 290 13.74 16.67 -17.32
C LYS A 290 14.60 17.13 -18.48
N LYS A 291 15.74 17.78 -18.19
CA LYS A 291 16.68 18.24 -19.22
C LYS A 291 17.29 17.06 -19.98
N PHE A 292 17.62 15.97 -19.30
CA PHE A 292 18.08 14.73 -19.94
C PHE A 292 17.04 14.20 -20.93
N PHE A 293 15.78 14.01 -20.50
CA PHE A 293 14.72 13.56 -21.39
C PHE A 293 14.47 14.51 -22.57
N ARG A 294 14.51 15.83 -22.34
CA ARG A 294 14.40 16.83 -23.43
C ARG A 294 15.59 16.83 -24.38
N SER A 295 16.77 16.42 -23.91
CA SER A 295 18.00 16.39 -24.72
C SER A 295 18.08 15.17 -25.64
N GLN A 296 17.23 14.17 -25.42
CA GLN A 296 17.15 12.98 -26.25
C GLN A 296 16.92 13.37 -27.72
N LYS A 297 17.82 12.94 -28.61
CA LYS A 297 17.74 13.22 -30.04
C LYS A 297 17.24 11.98 -30.77
N ASP A 298 16.46 12.23 -31.82
CA ASP A 298 16.11 11.17 -32.75
C ASP A 298 17.39 10.72 -33.51
N MET A 299 17.46 9.42 -33.80
CA MET A 299 18.61 8.78 -34.44
C MET A 299 18.13 7.96 -35.63
N PRO A 300 17.59 8.61 -36.67
CA PRO A 300 17.00 7.92 -37.81
C PRO A 300 18.04 7.05 -38.51
N GLY A 301 17.65 5.81 -38.82
CA GLY A 301 18.49 4.84 -39.53
C GLY A 301 19.63 4.23 -38.71
N LYS A 302 19.77 4.56 -37.42
CA LYS A 302 20.70 3.87 -36.52
C LYS A 302 20.04 2.63 -35.91
N THR A 303 20.85 1.63 -35.60
CA THR A 303 20.45 0.39 -34.93
C THR A 303 20.93 0.36 -33.48
N LYS A 304 20.37 -0.52 -32.64
CA LYS A 304 20.87 -0.69 -31.26
C LYS A 304 22.35 -1.09 -31.24
N ALA A 305 22.81 -1.87 -32.21
CA ALA A 305 24.22 -2.20 -32.38
C ALA A 305 25.11 -0.96 -32.58
N ASP A 306 24.64 0.05 -33.33
CA ASP A 306 25.38 1.31 -33.52
C ASP A 306 25.50 2.13 -32.24
N ILE A 307 24.48 2.05 -31.37
CA ILE A 307 24.50 2.71 -30.06
C ILE A 307 25.44 1.99 -29.10
N VAL A 308 25.36 0.66 -29.03
CA VAL A 308 26.27 -0.16 -28.21
C VAL A 308 27.72 0.08 -28.61
N LYS A 309 28.04 0.12 -29.91
CA LYS A 309 29.38 0.45 -30.41
C LYS A 309 29.84 1.87 -30.00
N GLN A 310 28.94 2.85 -29.94
CA GLN A 310 29.25 4.20 -29.47
C GLN A 310 29.54 4.22 -27.96
N ILE A 311 28.69 3.58 -27.17
CA ILE A 311 28.87 3.46 -25.71
C ILE A 311 30.20 2.74 -25.41
N TRP A 312 30.49 1.64 -26.11
CA TRP A 312 31.71 0.86 -25.90
C TRP A 312 33.00 1.59 -26.25
N LYS A 313 32.94 2.59 -27.14
CA LYS A 313 34.09 3.46 -27.45
C LYS A 313 34.35 4.50 -26.36
N GLU A 314 33.31 4.93 -25.65
CA GLU A 314 33.40 5.89 -24.55
C GLU A 314 33.72 5.21 -23.22
N LEU A 315 33.26 3.97 -23.02
CA LEU A 315 33.39 3.24 -21.76
C LEU A 315 34.84 3.15 -21.23
N PRO A 316 35.89 2.91 -22.05
CA PRO A 316 37.27 2.87 -21.58
C PRO A 316 37.78 4.19 -20.97
N LYS A 317 37.12 5.32 -21.27
CA LYS A 317 37.51 6.63 -20.70
C LYS A 317 37.01 6.81 -19.25
N HIS A 318 36.07 5.97 -18.81
CA HIS A 318 35.41 6.05 -17.51
C HIS A 318 35.67 4.83 -16.64
N MET A 319 36.49 3.88 -17.11
CA MET A 319 36.79 2.62 -16.42
C MET A 319 38.29 2.51 -16.18
N ASP A 320 38.67 2.15 -14.96
CA ASP A 320 40.07 1.87 -14.60
C ASP A 320 40.54 0.49 -15.08
N THR A 321 39.60 -0.35 -15.56
CA THR A 321 39.86 -1.70 -16.05
C THR A 321 39.67 -1.81 -17.56
N PRO A 322 40.47 -2.63 -18.27
CA PRO A 322 40.29 -2.86 -19.69
C PRO A 322 38.90 -3.45 -19.98
N VAL A 323 38.18 -2.79 -20.87
CA VAL A 323 36.86 -3.26 -21.34
C VAL A 323 37.08 -4.43 -22.30
N ALA A 324 36.33 -5.52 -22.11
CA ALA A 324 36.34 -6.67 -23.02
C ALA A 324 35.98 -6.27 -24.47
N PRO A 325 36.24 -7.10 -25.49
CA PRO A 325 35.68 -6.86 -26.82
C PRO A 325 34.16 -7.09 -26.84
N LEU A 326 33.46 -6.42 -27.76
CA LEU A 326 32.04 -6.66 -28.01
C LEU A 326 31.84 -8.02 -28.69
N ASP A 327 30.81 -8.75 -28.28
CA ASP A 327 30.38 -9.99 -28.92
C ASP A 327 29.75 -9.70 -30.29
N GLU A 328 30.29 -10.32 -31.34
CA GLU A 328 29.83 -10.13 -32.71
C GLU A 328 28.44 -10.74 -32.96
N GLU A 329 28.09 -11.87 -32.32
CA GLU A 329 26.77 -12.50 -32.50
C GLU A 329 25.68 -11.61 -31.88
N MET A 330 25.92 -11.07 -30.68
CA MET A 330 25.02 -10.10 -30.05
C MET A 330 24.85 -8.84 -30.91
N LEU A 331 25.94 -8.33 -31.51
CA LEU A 331 25.86 -7.15 -32.37
C LEU A 331 25.06 -7.41 -33.66
N VAL A 332 25.09 -8.63 -34.20
CA VAL A 332 24.29 -9.01 -35.37
C VAL A 332 22.80 -8.97 -35.04
N ASP A 333 22.40 -9.46 -33.87
CA ASP A 333 20.99 -9.39 -33.45
C ASP A 333 20.54 -7.96 -33.15
N LEU A 334 21.35 -7.18 -32.43
CA LEU A 334 21.04 -5.78 -32.14
C LEU A 334 21.05 -4.87 -33.38
N ALA A 335 21.65 -5.31 -34.49
CA ALA A 335 21.60 -4.59 -35.76
C ALA A 335 20.25 -4.72 -36.46
N LYS A 336 19.44 -5.73 -36.11
CA LYS A 336 18.06 -5.89 -36.64
C LYS A 336 17.09 -4.92 -35.99
N GLU A 337 17.43 -4.41 -34.81
CA GLU A 337 16.57 -3.53 -34.04
C GLU A 337 16.93 -2.05 -34.25
N PRO A 338 15.94 -1.19 -34.58
CA PRO A 338 16.20 0.24 -34.68
C PRO A 338 16.61 0.80 -33.32
N ALA A 339 17.51 1.80 -33.35
CA ALA A 339 18.00 2.48 -32.15
C ALA A 339 16.90 3.26 -31.43
N VAL A 340 15.90 3.72 -32.18
CA VAL A 340 14.75 4.48 -31.68
C VAL A 340 13.49 3.74 -32.09
N ILE A 341 12.72 3.31 -31.10
CA ILE A 341 11.37 2.77 -31.27
C ILE A 341 10.38 3.91 -31.03
N GLU A 342 9.42 4.06 -31.94
CA GLU A 342 8.37 5.08 -31.82
C GLU A 342 7.60 4.90 -30.50
N GLY A 343 7.50 5.95 -29.69
CA GLY A 343 6.86 5.93 -28.38
C GLY A 343 7.79 5.61 -27.18
N GLU A 344 8.98 5.04 -27.40
CA GLU A 344 9.93 4.75 -26.30
C GLU A 344 10.86 5.93 -26.00
N PHE A 345 11.11 6.79 -26.98
CA PHE A 345 12.00 7.95 -26.86
C PHE A 345 11.22 9.24 -26.65
N LYS A 346 11.74 10.16 -25.84
CA LYS A 346 11.10 11.44 -25.49
C LYS A 346 9.70 11.28 -24.87
N HIS A 347 9.47 10.19 -24.14
CA HIS A 347 8.16 9.95 -23.55
C HIS A 347 7.80 11.03 -22.51
N SER A 348 6.52 11.38 -22.46
CA SER A 348 5.99 12.42 -21.58
C SER A 348 6.21 12.13 -20.09
N TRP A 349 6.35 10.85 -19.71
CA TRP A 349 6.65 10.44 -18.34
C TRP A 349 7.91 11.08 -17.74
N GLY A 350 8.90 11.43 -18.57
CA GLY A 350 10.15 12.04 -18.15
C GLY A 350 10.11 13.57 -18.04
N THR A 351 9.11 14.22 -18.63
CA THR A 351 9.09 15.68 -18.82
C THR A 351 7.80 16.35 -18.35
N ALA A 352 6.66 15.67 -18.46
CA ALA A 352 5.36 16.20 -18.11
C ALA A 352 5.24 16.42 -16.60
N GLU A 353 4.59 17.50 -16.20
CA GLU A 353 4.26 17.80 -14.79
C GLU A 353 3.07 16.96 -14.32
N LYS A 354 2.09 16.78 -15.20
CA LYS A 354 0.87 16.01 -14.95
C LYS A 354 0.64 15.02 -16.07
N LEU A 355 0.11 13.86 -15.72
CA LEU A 355 -0.36 12.85 -16.65
C LEU A 355 -1.71 12.31 -16.19
N TYR A 356 -2.44 11.68 -17.11
CA TYR A 356 -3.74 11.10 -16.87
C TYR A 356 -3.69 9.62 -17.15
N LYS A 357 -3.86 8.83 -16.10
CA LYS A 357 -3.93 7.37 -16.20
C LYS A 357 -5.37 6.97 -16.50
N SER A 358 -5.60 6.31 -17.62
CA SER A 358 -6.91 5.76 -17.96
C SER A 358 -6.99 4.30 -17.54
N GLU A 359 -7.89 4.00 -16.62
CA GLU A 359 -8.21 2.66 -16.17
C GLU A 359 -9.66 2.32 -16.53
N ALA A 360 -9.86 1.06 -16.86
CA ALA A 360 -11.18 0.50 -16.99
C ALA A 360 -11.36 -0.65 -15.99
N ILE A 361 -12.53 -0.68 -15.37
CA ILE A 361 -12.85 -1.62 -14.31
C ILE A 361 -13.99 -2.50 -14.78
N ASP A 362 -13.79 -3.81 -14.82
CA ASP A 362 -14.87 -4.74 -15.18
C ASP A 362 -15.87 -4.95 -14.05
N SER A 363 -16.96 -5.65 -14.36
CA SER A 363 -18.04 -5.95 -13.41
C SER A 363 -17.59 -6.87 -12.27
N PHE A 364 -16.41 -7.49 -12.37
CA PHE A 364 -15.78 -8.31 -11.33
C PHE A 364 -14.79 -7.52 -10.46
N GLY A 365 -14.53 -6.25 -10.80
CA GLY A 365 -13.62 -5.37 -10.10
C GLY A 365 -12.16 -5.45 -10.57
N ASN A 366 -11.86 -6.18 -11.65
CA ASN A 366 -10.51 -6.19 -12.22
C ASN A 366 -10.23 -4.85 -12.90
N ARG A 367 -9.01 -4.34 -12.72
CA ARG A 367 -8.57 -3.05 -13.26
C ARG A 367 -7.60 -3.28 -14.42
N TYR A 368 -7.90 -2.67 -15.56
CA TYR A 368 -7.08 -2.71 -16.76
C TYR A 368 -6.54 -1.31 -17.04
N LEU A 369 -5.22 -1.19 -17.16
CA LEU A 369 -4.57 0.04 -17.57
C LEU A 369 -4.66 0.18 -19.09
N LEU A 370 -5.38 1.20 -19.55
CA LEU A 370 -5.52 1.48 -20.98
C LEU A 370 -4.37 2.32 -21.52
N GLY A 371 -3.80 3.17 -20.66
CA GLY A 371 -2.65 3.98 -21.01
C GLY A 371 -2.45 5.16 -20.06
N VAL A 372 -1.36 5.88 -20.29
CA VAL A 372 -1.02 7.13 -19.61
C VAL A 372 -0.92 8.22 -20.67
N PHE A 373 -1.67 9.30 -20.47
CA PHE A 373 -1.88 10.35 -21.47
C PHE A 373 -1.46 11.70 -20.91
N GLU A 374 -1.07 12.63 -21.79
CA GLU A 374 -0.72 14.00 -21.39
C GLU A 374 -1.95 14.84 -21.05
N ASN A 375 -3.10 14.49 -21.64
CA ASN A 375 -4.34 15.22 -21.44
C ASN A 375 -5.48 14.28 -21.05
N LYS A 376 -6.43 14.84 -20.31
CA LYS A 376 -7.59 14.11 -19.80
C LYS A 376 -8.51 13.62 -20.92
N ALA A 377 -8.66 14.40 -21.99
CA ALA A 377 -9.56 14.08 -23.09
C ALA A 377 -9.12 12.82 -23.84
N ASP A 378 -7.82 12.62 -24.07
CA ASP A 378 -7.27 11.44 -24.71
C ASP A 378 -7.39 10.21 -23.80
N ALA A 379 -7.21 10.39 -22.48
CA ALA A 379 -7.47 9.34 -21.51
C ALA A 379 -8.93 8.88 -21.52
N GLU A 380 -9.88 9.82 -21.61
CA GLU A 380 -11.31 9.53 -21.74
C GLU A 380 -11.62 8.86 -23.09
N LYS A 381 -11.05 9.35 -24.18
CA LYS A 381 -11.23 8.77 -25.52
C LYS A 381 -10.70 7.35 -25.62
N ALA A 382 -9.57 7.05 -24.97
CA ALA A 382 -9.01 5.71 -24.90
C ALA A 382 -9.96 4.75 -24.17
N PHE A 383 -10.56 5.20 -23.07
CA PHE A 383 -11.60 4.44 -22.38
C PHE A 383 -12.83 4.23 -23.27
N ASP A 384 -13.33 5.28 -23.90
CA ASP A 384 -14.54 5.19 -24.73
C ASP A 384 -14.33 4.25 -25.93
N SER A 385 -13.13 4.22 -26.52
CA SER A 385 -12.76 3.30 -27.58
C SER A 385 -12.76 1.85 -27.07
N TRP A 386 -12.06 1.60 -25.96
CA TRP A 386 -11.94 0.25 -25.41
C TRP A 386 -13.28 -0.29 -24.91
N ASN A 387 -14.10 0.56 -24.29
CA ASN A 387 -15.43 0.18 -23.82
C ASN A 387 -16.36 -0.21 -24.98
N LYS A 388 -16.28 0.48 -26.13
CA LYS A 388 -17.03 0.07 -27.33
C LYS A 388 -16.61 -1.30 -27.85
N GLU A 389 -15.31 -1.57 -27.86
CA GLU A 389 -14.78 -2.89 -28.26
C GLU A 389 -15.22 -3.99 -27.28
N TYR A 390 -15.18 -3.69 -25.98
CA TYR A 390 -15.60 -4.61 -24.93
C TYR A 390 -17.11 -4.91 -24.97
N GLU A 391 -17.95 -3.90 -25.16
CA GLU A 391 -19.39 -4.07 -25.35
C GLU A 391 -19.71 -4.89 -26.61
N GLN A 392 -18.97 -4.68 -27.70
CA GLN A 392 -19.14 -5.44 -28.92
C GLN A 392 -18.75 -6.91 -28.71
N ALA A 393 -17.58 -7.18 -28.10
CA ALA A 393 -17.16 -8.53 -27.76
C ALA A 393 -18.18 -9.23 -26.83
N GLY A 394 -18.76 -8.50 -25.88
CA GLY A 394 -19.82 -9.01 -25.01
C GLY A 394 -21.09 -9.41 -25.77
N LYS A 395 -21.50 -8.63 -26.78
CA LYS A 395 -22.63 -8.97 -27.67
C LYS A 395 -22.34 -10.25 -28.46
N ASP A 396 -21.15 -10.36 -29.03
CA ASP A 396 -20.74 -11.51 -29.85
C ASP A 396 -20.70 -12.79 -28.99
N VAL A 397 -20.18 -12.72 -27.75
CA VAL A 397 -20.19 -13.84 -26.80
C VAL A 397 -21.62 -14.24 -26.44
N LYS A 398 -22.51 -13.27 -26.19
CA LYS A 398 -23.92 -13.54 -25.87
C LYS A 398 -24.64 -14.21 -27.04
N GLU A 399 -24.36 -13.79 -28.27
CA GLU A 399 -24.92 -14.41 -29.47
C GLU A 399 -24.39 -15.84 -29.67
N ASN A 400 -23.07 -16.05 -29.52
CA ASN A 400 -22.45 -17.37 -29.61
C ASN A 400 -23.00 -18.34 -28.56
N LEU A 401 -23.16 -17.90 -27.31
CA LEU A 401 -23.76 -18.72 -26.24
C LEU A 401 -25.22 -19.08 -26.53
N LYS A 402 -26.00 -18.14 -27.09
CA LYS A 402 -27.39 -18.40 -27.48
C LYS A 402 -27.47 -19.42 -28.62
N ASN A 403 -26.57 -19.34 -29.59
CA ASN A 403 -26.50 -20.28 -30.70
C ASN A 403 -26.05 -21.67 -30.23
N TRP A 404 -25.06 -21.75 -29.34
CA TRP A 404 -24.62 -23.00 -28.72
C TRP A 404 -25.72 -23.66 -27.88
N ALA A 405 -26.45 -22.89 -27.06
CA ALA A 405 -27.58 -23.41 -26.28
C ALA A 405 -28.67 -23.99 -27.18
N LYS A 406 -29.00 -23.32 -28.30
CA LYS A 406 -29.96 -23.85 -29.28
C LYS A 406 -29.49 -25.14 -29.95
N GLN A 407 -28.19 -25.25 -30.26
CA GLN A 407 -27.62 -26.48 -30.82
C GLN A 407 -27.73 -27.64 -29.82
N GLN A 408 -27.40 -27.39 -28.55
CA GLN A 408 -27.53 -28.39 -27.48
C GLN A 408 -28.99 -28.82 -27.27
N GLU A 409 -29.94 -27.89 -27.26
CA GLU A 409 -31.38 -28.21 -27.18
C GLU A 409 -31.85 -29.05 -28.37
N ALA A 410 -31.34 -28.78 -29.58
CA ALA A 410 -31.66 -29.55 -30.77
C ALA A 410 -31.08 -30.97 -30.73
N GLU A 411 -29.83 -31.13 -30.27
CA GLU A 411 -29.17 -32.43 -30.10
C GLU A 411 -29.92 -33.29 -29.06
N LEU A 412 -30.28 -32.72 -27.90
CA LEU A 412 -31.08 -33.40 -26.88
C LEU A 412 -32.45 -33.84 -27.39
N ALA A 413 -33.11 -33.01 -28.21
CA ALA A 413 -34.41 -33.37 -28.79
C ALA A 413 -34.29 -34.50 -29.82
N GLU A 414 -33.22 -34.53 -30.62
CA GLU A 414 -32.95 -35.60 -31.58
C GLU A 414 -32.61 -36.93 -30.86
N GLU A 415 -31.82 -36.86 -29.78
CA GLU A 415 -31.51 -38.02 -28.95
C GLU A 415 -32.77 -38.59 -28.28
N GLN A 416 -33.64 -37.73 -27.74
CA GLN A 416 -34.92 -38.13 -27.16
C GLN A 416 -35.84 -38.81 -28.20
N ASP A 417 -35.94 -38.25 -29.41
CA ASP A 417 -36.72 -38.84 -30.50
C ASP A 417 -36.14 -40.20 -30.97
N SER A 418 -34.82 -40.35 -30.94
CA SER A 418 -34.15 -41.62 -31.24
C SER A 418 -34.47 -42.69 -30.18
N VAL A 419 -34.49 -42.33 -28.91
CA VAL A 419 -34.84 -43.22 -27.79
C VAL A 419 -36.31 -43.64 -27.87
N ASP A 420 -37.20 -42.70 -28.19
CA ASP A 420 -38.64 -42.99 -28.34
C ASP A 420 -38.91 -43.91 -29.54
N ARG A 421 -38.18 -43.73 -30.66
CA ARG A 421 -38.23 -44.65 -31.81
C ARG A 421 -37.77 -46.07 -31.44
N ILE A 422 -36.67 -46.20 -30.71
CA ILE A 422 -36.15 -47.51 -30.26
C ILE A 422 -37.14 -48.18 -29.30
N ARG A 423 -37.70 -47.42 -28.36
CA ARG A 423 -38.70 -47.91 -27.40
C ARG A 423 -39.95 -48.43 -28.10
N LYS A 424 -40.45 -47.70 -29.09
CA LYS A 424 -41.61 -48.10 -29.90
C LYS A 424 -41.33 -49.38 -30.69
N ALA A 425 -40.16 -49.51 -31.30
CA ALA A 425 -39.75 -50.72 -32.01
C ALA A 425 -39.64 -51.94 -31.06
N LEU A 426 -39.15 -51.73 -29.84
CA LEU A 426 -39.10 -52.76 -28.80
C LEU A 426 -40.49 -53.19 -28.30
N GLU A 427 -41.44 -52.26 -28.18
CA GLU A 427 -42.82 -52.56 -27.80
C GLU A 427 -43.57 -53.29 -28.91
N GLU A 428 -43.36 -52.93 -30.17
CA GLU A 428 -43.92 -53.61 -31.33
C GLU A 428 -43.37 -55.04 -31.50
N ALA A 429 -42.07 -55.25 -31.23
CA ALA A 429 -41.45 -56.58 -31.26
C ALA A 429 -41.87 -57.49 -30.08
N ARG A 430 -42.56 -56.95 -29.07
CA ARG A 430 -43.05 -57.67 -27.90
C ARG A 430 -44.50 -58.15 -28.04
N ARG A 431 -45.19 -57.73 -29.10
CA ARG A 431 -46.47 -58.29 -29.56
C ARG A 431 -46.22 -59.40 -30.57
#